data_AF-A0A934ZRH1-F1
#
_entry.id   AF-A0A934ZRH1-F1
#
_cell.length_a   1.000
_cell.length_b   1.000
_cell.length_c   1.000
_cell.angle_alpha   90.00
_cell.angle_beta   90.00
_cell.angle_gamma   90.00
#
_symmetry.space_group_name_H-M   'P 1'
#
loop_
_entity.id
_entity.type
_entity.pdbx_description
1 polymer ?
#
loop_
_entity_poly.entity_id
_entity_poly.type
_entity_poly.pdbx_seq_one_letter_code
_entity_poly.pdbx_strand_id
1 'polypeptide(L)'
;MRLPTQDPRVDAFAHALIARRLLLEWRDITIHWVWLPLWHLVGAVGAATGHDLSVQRAVSVLASGASPLVLTALLQGRDRESYTPFLAGVLCALWPLNVVMGGTAEPEGVFQLLTLLTALPGSVNARSRRGSSSGSRRCSATRPGCCPGSSPCSGGRRAGSGEGSGRGRSPAR
;
A
#
# COMPACT_ATOMS: atom_id res chain seq x y z
N MET A 1 -31.49 -3.71 -23.91
CA MET A 1 -32.00 -3.70 -22.52
C MET A 1 -30.80 -3.54 -21.60
N ARG A 2 -30.49 -2.32 -21.14
CA ARG A 2 -29.45 -2.14 -20.10
C ARG A 2 -30.04 -2.67 -18.81
N LEU A 3 -29.44 -3.72 -18.25
CA LEU A 3 -29.75 -4.14 -16.88
C LEU A 3 -29.56 -2.91 -15.98
N PRO A 4 -30.47 -2.65 -15.02
CA PRO A 4 -30.26 -1.61 -14.03
C PRO A 4 -29.00 -1.98 -13.26
N THR A 5 -27.87 -1.38 -13.64
CA THR A 5 -26.65 -1.44 -12.84
C THR A 5 -27.01 -0.86 -11.50
N GLN A 6 -26.74 -1.58 -10.41
CA GLN A 6 -26.86 -1.04 -9.06
C GLN A 6 -26.11 0.30 -9.04
N ASP A 7 -26.85 1.39 -8.90
CA ASP A 7 -26.29 2.72 -8.89
C ASP A 7 -25.59 2.90 -7.53
N PRO A 8 -24.28 3.16 -7.47
CA PRO A 8 -23.55 3.46 -6.23
C PRO A 8 -24.04 4.75 -5.53
N ARG A 9 -25.15 5.33 -5.99
CA ARG A 9 -25.90 6.36 -5.27
C ARG A 9 -27.00 5.76 -4.39
N VAL A 10 -27.52 4.60 -4.75
CA VAL A 10 -28.59 3.91 -4.00
C VAL A 10 -28.04 3.32 -2.71
N ASP A 11 -26.89 2.67 -2.77
CA ASP A 11 -26.26 2.08 -1.57
C ASP A 11 -25.74 3.18 -0.62
N ALA A 12 -25.09 4.21 -1.15
CA ALA A 12 -24.71 5.42 -0.42
C ALA A 12 -25.90 6.11 0.26
N PHE A 13 -27.07 6.14 -0.40
CA PHE A 13 -28.29 6.70 0.20
C PHE A 13 -28.82 5.81 1.33
N ALA A 14 -28.77 4.48 1.19
CA ALA A 14 -29.12 3.56 2.27
C ALA A 14 -28.22 3.78 3.50
N HIS A 15 -26.91 3.97 3.30
CA HIS A 15 -25.97 4.33 4.37
C HIS A 15 -26.35 5.64 5.09
N ALA A 16 -26.78 6.67 4.36
CA ALA A 16 -27.23 7.93 4.95
C ALA A 16 -28.51 7.77 5.79
N LEU A 17 -29.46 6.94 5.34
CA LEU A 17 -30.68 6.65 6.12
C LEU A 17 -30.36 5.93 7.43
N ILE A 18 -29.48 4.93 7.38
CA ILE A 18 -29.02 4.21 8.57
C ILE A 18 -28.30 5.18 9.54
N ALA A 19 -27.43 6.03 9.00
CA ALA A 19 -26.73 7.05 9.77
C ALA A 19 -27.67 8.04 10.48
N ARG A 20 -28.79 8.43 9.85
CA ARG A 20 -29.81 9.26 10.48
C ARG A 20 -30.56 8.51 11.58
N ARG A 21 -30.84 7.23 11.39
CA ARG A 21 -31.50 6.40 12.39
C ARG A 21 -30.66 6.23 13.65
N LEU A 22 -29.33 6.20 13.51
CA LEU A 22 -28.38 6.19 14.64
C LEU A 22 -28.53 7.41 15.57
N LEU A 23 -28.97 8.56 15.06
CA LEU A 23 -29.22 9.75 15.89
C LEU A 23 -30.43 9.58 16.81
N LEU A 24 -31.36 8.70 16.46
CA LEU A 24 -32.53 8.38 17.27
C LEU A 24 -32.24 7.23 18.23
N GLU A 25 -31.58 6.17 17.74
CA GLU A 25 -31.34 4.93 18.47
C GLU A 25 -29.92 4.40 18.22
N TRP A 26 -28.92 5.00 18.89
CA TRP A 26 -27.50 4.69 18.64
C TRP A 26 -27.08 3.23 18.95
N ARG A 27 -27.88 2.50 19.74
CA ARG A 27 -27.60 1.12 20.16
C ARG A 27 -28.22 0.06 19.25
N ASP A 28 -29.04 0.44 18.27
CA ASP A 28 -29.71 -0.53 17.41
C ASP A 28 -28.75 -1.09 16.36
N ILE A 29 -28.00 -2.12 16.75
CA ILE A 29 -27.04 -2.81 15.89
C ILE A 29 -27.69 -3.63 14.78
N THR A 30 -29.00 -3.90 14.84
CA THR A 30 -29.69 -4.75 13.85
C THR A 30 -29.74 -4.10 12.47
N ILE A 31 -29.66 -2.76 12.44
CA ILE A 31 -29.64 -1.94 11.23
C ILE A 31 -28.27 -1.98 10.53
N HIS A 32 -27.23 -2.51 11.17
CA HIS A 32 -25.82 -2.40 10.74
C HIS A 32 -25.27 -3.67 10.07
N TRP A 33 -26.12 -4.62 9.69
CA TRP A 33 -25.72 -6.03 9.50
C TRP A 33 -24.77 -6.34 8.34
N VAL A 34 -24.55 -5.42 7.38
CA VAL A 34 -23.64 -5.65 6.24
C VAL A 34 -22.31 -4.89 6.37
N TRP A 35 -22.30 -3.73 7.03
CA TRP A 35 -21.17 -2.80 6.98
C TRP A 35 -20.76 -2.29 8.36
N LEU A 36 -19.47 -1.97 8.52
CA LEU A 36 -18.89 -1.53 9.80
C LEU A 36 -19.72 -0.40 10.44
N PRO A 37 -20.14 -0.53 11.71
CA PRO A 37 -20.88 0.52 12.42
C PRO A 37 -20.19 1.88 12.39
N LEU A 38 -18.85 1.88 12.32
CA LEU A 38 -18.04 3.08 12.23
C LEU A 38 -18.37 3.95 11.01
N TRP A 39 -18.71 3.37 9.85
CA TRP A 39 -19.07 4.15 8.67
C TRP A 39 -20.36 4.93 8.86
N HIS A 40 -21.34 4.31 9.51
CA HIS A 40 -22.61 4.94 9.85
C HIS A 40 -22.44 6.05 10.90
N LEU A 41 -21.45 5.94 11.80
CA LEU A 41 -21.10 7.03 12.73
C LEU A 41 -20.56 8.26 11.99
N VAL A 42 -19.75 8.08 10.93
CA VAL A 42 -19.30 9.20 10.08
C VAL A 42 -20.51 9.89 9.44
N GLY A 43 -21.44 9.10 8.90
CA GLY A 43 -22.70 9.63 8.37
C GLY A 43 -23.53 10.35 9.43
N ALA A 44 -23.61 9.81 10.66
CA ALA A 44 -24.39 10.39 11.75
C ALA A 44 -23.81 11.75 12.17
N VAL A 45 -22.48 11.89 12.21
CA VAL A 45 -21.81 13.18 12.42
C VAL A 45 -22.12 14.15 11.29
N GLY A 46 -22.09 13.70 10.04
CA GLY A 46 -22.50 14.51 8.88
C GLY A 46 -23.94 15.00 9.00
N ALA A 47 -24.87 14.10 9.31
CA ALA A 47 -26.27 14.41 9.51
C ALA A 47 -26.49 15.39 10.68
N ALA A 48 -25.82 15.19 11.82
CA ALA A 48 -25.91 16.06 13.00
C ALA A 48 -25.38 17.48 12.74
N THR A 49 -24.42 17.62 11.82
CA THR A 49 -23.83 18.90 11.41
C THR A 49 -24.52 19.53 10.19
N GLY A 50 -25.55 18.89 9.62
CA GLY A 50 -26.24 19.37 8.42
C GLY A 50 -25.49 19.12 7.11
N HIS A 51 -24.40 18.35 7.14
CA HIS A 51 -23.52 18.05 6.00
C HIS A 51 -23.59 16.58 5.53
N ASP A 52 -24.71 15.89 5.82
CA ASP A 52 -25.08 14.50 5.51
C ASP A 52 -24.06 13.72 4.63
N LEU A 53 -24.29 13.62 3.32
CA LEU A 53 -23.43 12.88 2.39
C LEU A 53 -22.08 13.57 2.11
N SER A 54 -21.97 14.87 2.32
CA SER A 54 -20.75 15.64 2.01
C SER A 54 -19.58 15.20 2.88
N VAL A 55 -19.83 14.92 4.16
CA VAL A 55 -18.80 14.42 5.08
C VAL A 55 -18.32 13.04 4.65
N GLN A 56 -19.23 12.11 4.35
CA GLN A 56 -18.87 10.77 3.89
C GLN A 56 -18.08 10.82 2.59
N ARG A 57 -18.49 11.63 1.60
CA ARG A 57 -17.71 11.83 0.37
C ARG A 57 -16.32 12.37 0.65
N ALA A 58 -16.18 13.35 1.53
CA ALA A 58 -14.86 13.87 1.89
C ALA A 58 -13.96 12.77 2.48
N VAL A 59 -14.51 11.91 3.35
CA VAL A 59 -13.78 10.77 3.89
C VAL A 59 -13.42 9.75 2.81
N SER A 60 -14.32 9.44 1.87
CA SER A 60 -14.05 8.54 0.75
C SER A 60 -12.97 9.09 -0.19
N VAL A 61 -13.00 10.39 -0.53
CA VAL A 61 -11.94 11.06 -1.31
C VAL A 61 -10.60 10.92 -0.60
N LEU A 62 -10.55 11.24 0.70
CA LEU A 62 -9.33 11.15 1.50
C LEU A 62 -8.82 9.70 1.56
N ALA A 63 -9.71 8.72 1.73
CA ALA A 63 -9.32 7.32 1.84
C ALA A 63 -8.80 6.75 0.51
N SER A 64 -9.48 7.04 -0.60
CA SER A 64 -9.06 6.64 -1.94
C SER A 64 -7.77 7.35 -2.38
N GLY A 65 -7.56 8.61 -1.96
CA GLY A 65 -6.33 9.36 -2.21
C GLY A 65 -5.15 8.90 -1.35
N ALA A 66 -5.39 8.50 -0.10
CA ALA A 66 -4.35 7.99 0.78
C ALA A 66 -3.91 6.56 0.43
N SER A 67 -4.82 5.71 -0.06
CA SER A 67 -4.56 4.32 -0.43
C SER A 67 -3.31 4.10 -1.30
N PRO A 68 -3.11 4.81 -2.44
CA PRO A 68 -1.90 4.63 -3.25
C PRO A 68 -0.61 5.06 -2.53
N LEU A 69 -0.68 6.05 -1.64
CA LEU A 69 0.47 6.48 -0.83
C LEU A 69 0.85 5.41 0.20
N VAL A 70 -0.15 4.85 0.89
CA VAL A 70 0.05 3.77 1.87
C VAL A 70 0.57 2.52 1.19
N LEU A 71 0.03 2.14 0.02
CA LEU A 71 0.52 1.01 -0.77
C LEU A 71 1.99 1.21 -1.17
N THR A 72 2.34 2.40 -1.66
CA THR A 72 3.72 2.75 -2.01
C THR A 72 4.64 2.60 -0.81
N ALA A 73 4.28 3.17 0.34
CA ALA A 73 5.07 3.08 1.57
C ALA A 73 5.23 1.63 2.06
N LEU A 74 4.16 0.84 1.96
CA LEU A 74 4.13 -0.57 2.33
C LEU A 74 5.07 -1.43 1.47
N LEU A 75 5.14 -1.15 0.16
CA LEU A 75 6.03 -1.86 -0.77
C LEU A 75 7.47 -1.35 -0.70
N GLN A 76 7.69 -0.06 -0.49
CA GLN A 76 9.03 0.50 -0.23
C GLN A 76 9.69 -0.11 1.01
N GLY A 77 8.90 -0.59 1.98
CA GLY A 77 9.43 -1.33 3.12
C GLY A 77 10.03 -2.69 2.75
N ARG A 78 9.63 -3.29 1.62
CA ARG A 78 10.02 -4.63 1.17
C ARG A 78 11.08 -4.63 0.08
N ASP A 79 11.00 -3.68 -0.85
CA ASP A 79 11.91 -3.56 -1.98
C ASP A 79 12.21 -2.08 -2.25
N ARG A 80 13.36 -1.60 -1.75
CA ARG A 80 13.75 -0.18 -1.78
C ARG A 80 14.47 0.25 -3.04
N GLU A 81 15.12 -0.69 -3.72
CA GLU A 81 16.00 -0.40 -4.85
C GLU A 81 15.25 -0.49 -6.19
N SER A 82 14.00 -0.96 -6.16
CA SER A 82 13.13 -1.07 -7.32
C SER A 82 12.17 0.12 -7.48
N TYR A 83 11.78 0.41 -8.73
CA TYR A 83 10.69 1.32 -9.07
C TYR A 83 9.30 0.71 -8.85
N THR A 84 9.21 -0.59 -8.56
CA THR A 84 7.95 -1.32 -8.35
C THR A 84 6.99 -0.65 -7.35
N PRO A 85 7.44 -0.16 -6.17
CA PRO A 85 6.53 0.49 -5.21
C PRO A 85 5.86 1.74 -5.77
N PHE A 86 6.61 2.57 -6.49
CA PHE A 86 6.10 3.79 -7.10
C PHE A 86 5.09 3.45 -8.21
N LEU A 87 5.43 2.50 -9.09
CA LEU A 87 4.54 2.09 -10.16
C LEU A 87 3.24 1.48 -9.61
N ALA A 88 3.32 0.67 -8.55
CA ALA A 88 2.14 0.12 -7.87
C ALA A 88 1.24 1.24 -7.29
N GLY A 89 1.84 2.26 -6.68
CA GLY A 89 1.10 3.44 -6.21
C GLY A 89 0.39 4.19 -7.34
N VAL A 90 1.09 4.47 -8.45
CA VAL A 90 0.51 5.14 -9.62
C VAL A 90 -0.61 4.31 -10.23
N LEU A 91 -0.41 3.00 -10.43
CA LEU A 91 -1.43 2.12 -10.95
C LEU A 91 -2.66 2.05 -10.04
N CYS A 92 -2.47 2.03 -8.71
CA CYS A 92 -3.55 2.09 -7.74
C CYS A 92 -4.31 3.44 -7.81
N ALA A 93 -3.59 4.56 -7.94
CA ALA A 93 -4.19 5.88 -8.05
C ALA A 93 -5.02 6.05 -9.34
N LEU A 94 -4.55 5.48 -10.45
CA LEU A 94 -5.20 5.53 -11.75
C LEU A 94 -6.24 4.41 -11.95
N TRP A 95 -6.34 3.46 -11.01
CA TRP A 95 -7.28 2.36 -11.11
C TRP A 95 -8.71 2.90 -11.14
N PRO A 96 -9.52 2.60 -12.18
CA PRO A 96 -10.84 3.21 -12.35
C PRO A 96 -11.74 3.03 -11.13
N LEU A 97 -11.67 1.87 -10.47
CA LEU A 97 -12.45 1.62 -9.26
C LEU A 97 -12.02 2.56 -8.13
N ASN A 98 -10.72 2.78 -7.90
CA ASN A 98 -10.24 3.67 -6.83
C ASN A 98 -10.69 5.11 -7.06
N VAL A 99 -10.68 5.57 -8.32
CA VAL A 99 -11.15 6.91 -8.70
C VAL A 99 -12.66 7.05 -8.51
N VAL A 100 -13.45 6.07 -8.98
CA VAL A 100 -14.91 6.08 -8.85
C VAL A 100 -15.31 6.04 -7.38
N MET A 101 -14.73 5.15 -6.58
CA MET A 101 -15.04 5.04 -5.15
C MET A 101 -14.67 6.30 -4.36
N GLY A 102 -13.65 7.05 -4.79
CA GLY A 102 -13.32 8.34 -4.18
C GLY A 102 -14.45 9.38 -4.35
N GLY A 103 -15.25 9.28 -5.41
CA GLY A 103 -16.35 10.22 -5.69
C GLY A 103 -17.69 9.86 -5.04
N THR A 104 -17.79 8.68 -4.43
CA THR A 104 -19.03 8.19 -3.81
C THR A 104 -19.01 8.39 -2.30
N ALA A 105 -20.15 8.16 -1.64
CA ALA A 105 -20.24 8.12 -0.17
C ALA A 105 -20.30 6.67 0.31
N GLU A 106 -19.55 5.79 -0.36
CA GLU A 106 -19.54 4.36 -0.08
C GLU A 106 -18.30 3.99 0.77
N PRO A 107 -18.41 2.94 1.61
CA PRO A 107 -17.38 2.58 2.58
C PRO A 107 -16.13 1.89 2.00
N GLU A 108 -16.13 1.42 0.75
CA GLU A 108 -15.08 0.54 0.24
C GLU A 108 -13.73 1.23 0.14
N GLY A 109 -13.70 2.53 -0.20
CA GLY A 109 -12.45 3.30 -0.20
C GLY A 109 -11.81 3.34 1.19
N VAL A 110 -12.63 3.47 2.24
CA VAL A 110 -12.18 3.41 3.64
C VAL A 110 -11.74 2.00 4.01
N PHE A 111 -12.50 0.98 3.62
CA PHE A 111 -12.15 -0.42 3.88
C PHE A 111 -10.83 -0.82 3.23
N GLN A 112 -10.59 -0.39 1.98
CA GLN A 112 -9.34 -0.58 1.27
C GLN A 112 -8.17 0.07 2.02
N LEU A 113 -8.33 1.33 2.43
CA LEU A 113 -7.30 2.03 3.20
C LEU A 113 -6.99 1.32 4.52
N LEU A 114 -8.02 0.93 5.28
CA LEU A 114 -7.85 0.20 6.55
C LEU A 114 -7.12 -1.13 6.35
N THR A 115 -7.45 -1.86 5.28
CA THR A 115 -6.77 -3.11 4.92
C THR A 115 -5.28 -2.89 4.60
N LEU A 116 -4.95 -1.79 3.92
CA LEU A 116 -3.55 -1.44 3.65
C LEU A 116 -2.81 -1.03 4.94
N LEU A 117 -3.48 -0.28 5.83
CA LEU A 117 -2.91 0.16 7.10
C LEU A 117 -2.65 -1.01 8.06
N THR A 118 -3.53 -2.03 8.11
CA THR A 118 -3.32 -3.22 8.95
C THR A 118 -2.15 -4.08 8.46
N ALA A 119 -1.81 -4.00 7.17
CA ALA A 119 -0.65 -4.68 6.59
C ALA A 119 0.68 -3.92 6.81
N LEU A 120 0.64 -2.68 7.32
CA LEU A 120 1.79 -1.80 7.51
C LEU A 120 2.73 -2.13 8.69
N PRO A 121 2.27 -2.64 9.86
CA PRO A 121 3.11 -2.88 11.05
C PRO A 121 4.28 -3.85 10.81
N GLY A 122 4.13 -4.80 9.88
CA GLY A 122 5.20 -5.75 9.53
C GLY A 122 6.43 -5.09 8.88
N SER A 123 6.23 -3.95 8.19
CA SER A 123 7.28 -3.26 7.44
C SER A 123 8.17 -2.37 8.32
N VAL A 124 7.68 -1.92 9.48
CA VAL A 124 8.42 -1.07 10.42
C VAL A 124 9.34 -1.92 11.32
N ASN A 125 8.84 -3.05 11.83
CA ASN A 125 9.62 -3.93 12.73
C ASN A 125 10.78 -4.65 12.02
N ALA A 126 10.67 -4.97 10.73
CA ALA A 126 11.77 -5.55 9.97
C ALA A 126 12.97 -4.61 9.83
N ARG A 127 12.73 -3.29 9.85
CA ARG A 127 13.75 -2.24 9.74
C ARG A 127 14.62 -2.15 11.01
N SER A 128 14.02 -2.35 12.18
CA SER A 128 14.72 -2.37 13.47
C SER A 128 15.70 -3.55 13.58
N ARG A 129 15.33 -4.74 13.07
CA ARG A 129 16.17 -5.95 13.18
C ARG A 129 17.39 -5.97 12.24
N ARG A 130 17.30 -5.44 11.01
CA ARG A 130 18.43 -5.44 10.06
C ARG A 130 19.54 -4.43 10.39
N GLY A 131 19.22 -3.37 11.13
CA GLY A 131 20.23 -2.40 11.58
C GLY A 131 21.14 -2.95 12.69
N SER A 132 20.69 -3.98 13.43
CA SER A 132 21.41 -4.51 14.59
C SER A 132 22.41 -5.63 14.24
N SER A 133 22.27 -6.30 13.09
CA SER A 133 23.14 -7.44 12.72
C SER A 133 24.39 -7.06 11.92
N SER A 134 24.62 -5.78 11.60
CA SER A 134 25.80 -5.32 10.84
C SER A 134 27.02 -4.96 11.73
N GLY A 135 26.85 -4.97 13.06
CA GLY A 135 27.83 -4.43 14.00
C GLY A 135 28.56 -5.45 14.87
N SER A 136 28.95 -6.63 14.36
CA SER A 136 29.92 -7.47 15.11
C SER A 136 30.62 -8.51 14.22
N ARG A 137 31.36 -8.05 13.22
CA ARG A 137 32.62 -8.71 12.88
C ARG A 137 33.75 -7.81 13.38
N ARG A 138 33.96 -7.84 14.70
CA ARG A 138 35.26 -7.45 15.26
C ARG A 138 36.30 -8.31 14.57
N CYS A 139 37.08 -7.70 13.69
CA CYS A 139 38.43 -8.18 13.39
C CYS A 139 39.12 -8.39 14.73
N SER A 140 39.27 -9.66 15.12
CA SER A 140 40.10 -10.05 16.25
C SER A 140 41.55 -9.92 15.79
N ALA A 141 42.00 -8.66 15.69
CA ALA A 141 43.39 -8.31 15.49
C ALA A 141 44.12 -8.46 16.82
N THR A 142 44.49 -9.69 17.14
CA THR A 142 45.51 -9.97 18.17
C THR A 142 46.26 -11.22 17.78
N ARG A 143 47.28 -11.04 16.92
CA ARG A 143 48.57 -11.72 17.08
C ARG A 143 49.68 -10.90 16.42
N PRO A 144 50.52 -10.21 17.20
CA PRO A 144 51.76 -9.65 16.72
C PRO A 144 52.82 -10.76 16.73
N GLY A 145 53.44 -11.04 15.60
CA GLY A 145 54.54 -12.02 15.56
C GLY A 145 54.84 -12.55 14.17
N CYS A 146 55.82 -11.91 13.52
CA CYS A 146 56.88 -12.50 12.72
C CYS A 146 56.52 -13.52 11.61
N CYS A 147 56.74 -13.11 10.36
CA CYS A 147 57.70 -13.77 9.46
C CYS A 147 58.08 -12.81 8.32
N PRO A 148 59.34 -12.34 8.23
CA PRO A 148 59.88 -11.75 7.01
C PRO A 148 60.43 -12.87 6.14
N GLY A 149 59.97 -13.01 4.90
CA GLY A 149 60.56 -14.00 4.00
C GLY A 149 59.81 -14.18 2.68
N SER A 150 60.43 -13.68 1.61
CA SER A 150 60.40 -14.18 0.23
C SER A 150 59.06 -14.21 -0.52
N SER A 151 58.84 -13.17 -1.34
CA SER A 151 58.93 -13.22 -2.81
C SER A 151 57.83 -12.45 -3.54
N PRO A 152 58.16 -11.75 -4.66
CA PRO A 152 57.18 -11.00 -5.44
C PRO A 152 56.53 -11.90 -6.49
N CYS A 153 55.23 -12.19 -6.36
CA CYS A 153 54.45 -12.73 -7.46
C CYS A 153 54.08 -11.61 -8.43
N SER A 154 54.90 -11.51 -9.46
CA SER A 154 54.72 -10.84 -10.73
C SER A 154 53.45 -11.31 -11.46
N GLY A 155 52.76 -10.34 -12.08
CA GLY A 155 52.28 -10.42 -13.46
C GLY A 155 51.26 -11.51 -13.82
N GLY A 156 49.99 -11.10 -13.95
CA GLY A 156 48.97 -11.89 -14.62
C GLY A 156 47.94 -11.03 -15.33
N ARG A 157 48.33 -10.40 -16.46
CA ARG A 157 47.37 -9.88 -17.45
C ARG A 157 46.58 -11.06 -18.02
N ARG A 158 45.25 -11.00 -18.01
CA ARG A 158 44.41 -11.59 -19.05
C ARG A 158 43.24 -10.67 -19.35
N ALA A 159 43.40 -9.93 -20.44
CA ALA A 159 42.28 -9.45 -21.25
C ALA A 159 41.62 -10.68 -21.88
N GLY A 160 40.31 -10.80 -21.71
CA GLY A 160 39.46 -11.78 -22.37
C GLY A 160 38.28 -11.06 -22.98
N SER A 161 38.46 -10.59 -24.21
CA SER A 161 37.41 -10.13 -25.11
C SER A 161 36.57 -11.34 -25.54
N GLY A 162 35.31 -11.37 -25.13
CA GLY A 162 34.32 -12.33 -25.60
C GLY A 162 33.19 -11.60 -26.30
N GLU A 163 33.37 -11.28 -27.58
CA GLU A 163 32.29 -10.92 -28.50
C GLU A 163 31.37 -12.14 -28.68
N GLY A 164 30.18 -12.07 -28.11
CA GLY A 164 29.10 -13.03 -28.33
C GLY A 164 28.00 -12.42 -29.19
N SER A 165 28.24 -12.38 -30.51
CA SER A 165 27.22 -12.08 -31.53
C SER A 165 26.20 -13.21 -31.57
N GLY A 166 24.99 -12.96 -31.07
CA GLY A 166 23.86 -13.89 -31.08
C GLY A 166 22.62 -13.28 -31.71
N ARG A 167 22.63 -13.13 -33.05
CA ARG A 167 21.42 -12.87 -33.83
C ARG A 167 20.53 -14.11 -33.83
N GLY A 168 19.37 -14.02 -33.18
CA GLY A 168 18.27 -15.00 -33.31
C GLY A 168 17.00 -14.32 -33.79
N ARG A 169 16.83 -14.24 -35.12
CA ARG A 169 15.54 -13.97 -35.77
C ARG A 169 14.70 -15.26 -35.73
N SER A 170 13.39 -15.14 -35.49
CA SER A 170 12.33 -15.80 -36.27
C SER A 170 10.92 -15.60 -35.68
N PRO A 171 9.84 -15.83 -36.46
CA PRO A 171 8.71 -14.91 -36.54
C PRO A 171 7.38 -15.46 -35.98
N ALA A 172 6.40 -14.54 -36.02
CA ALA A 172 4.95 -14.68 -35.98
C ALA A 172 4.34 -16.07 -36.18
N ARG A 173 3.32 -16.34 -35.35
CA ARG A 173 2.01 -16.85 -35.75
C ARG A 173 0.92 -16.14 -34.96
#